data_AF-A0A7I8K6Q2-F1
#
_entry.id   AF-A0A7I8K6Q2-F1
#
_cell.length_a   1.000
_cell.length_b   1.000
_cell.length_c   1.000
_cell.angle_alpha   90.00
_cell.angle_beta   90.00
_cell.angle_gamma   90.00
#
_symmetry.space_group_name_H-M   'P 1'
#
loop_
_entity.id
_entity.type
_entity.pdbx_description
1 polymer ?
#
loop_
_entity_poly.entity_id
_entity_poly.type
_entity_poly.pdbx_seq_one_letter_code
_entity_poly.pdbx_strand_id
1 'polypeptide(L)' 'MKLGEWCERNTKRPEFLEIIPGEMWDLVESAEEALQHEFFAPCRDVLRKQRLLRQSSGHRSL' A
#
# COMPACT_ATOMS: atom_id res chain seq x y z
N MET A 1 -9.80 6.00 -7.91
CA MET A 1 -10.56 5.35 -6.82
C MET A 1 -9.94 5.84 -5.54
N LYS A 2 -10.71 6.51 -4.68
CA LYS A 2 -10.19 6.99 -3.39
C LYS A 2 -9.96 5.82 -2.44
N LEU A 3 -9.07 5.98 -1.45
CA LEU A 3 -8.74 4.89 -0.53
C LEU A 3 -9.98 4.37 0.23
N GLY A 4 -10.86 5.28 0.65
CA GLY A 4 -12.13 4.94 1.30
C GLY A 4 -13.03 4.04 0.44
N GLU A 5 -13.22 4.40 -0.84
CA GLU A 5 -14.03 3.61 -1.78
C GLU A 5 -13.47 2.20 -2.01
N TRP A 6 -12.14 2.07 -1.99
CA TRP A 6 -11.49 0.77 -2.10
C TRP A 6 -11.71 -0.05 -0.81
N CYS A 7 -11.55 0.57 0.36
CA CYS A 7 -11.78 -0.09 1.64
C CYS A 7 -13.21 -0.60 1.77
N GLU A 8 -14.23 0.16 1.36
CA GLU A 8 -15.64 -0.27 1.35
C GLU A 8 -15.87 -1.57 0.57
N ARG A 9 -15.16 -1.76 -0.55
CA ARG A 9 -15.33 -2.93 -1.43
C ARG A 9 -14.51 -4.14 -1.02
N ASN A 10 -13.46 -3.95 -0.22
CA ASN A 10 -12.44 -4.98 0.02
C ASN A 10 -12.27 -5.36 1.50
N THR A 11 -12.71 -4.53 2.44
CA THR A 11 -12.57 -4.84 3.87
C THR A 11 -13.49 -6.00 4.27
N LYS A 12 -12.98 -6.89 5.12
CA LYS A 12 -13.79 -7.94 5.77
C LYS A 12 -14.50 -7.43 7.03
N ARG A 13 -14.23 -6.19 7.43
CA ARG A 13 -14.69 -5.57 8.68
C ARG A 13 -15.18 -4.14 8.42
N PRO A 14 -16.37 -3.98 7.79
CA PRO A 14 -16.91 -2.67 7.42
C PRO A 14 -17.24 -1.80 8.63
N GLU A 15 -17.50 -2.39 9.80
CA GLU A 15 -17.77 -1.65 11.04
C GLU A 15 -16.61 -0.75 11.48
N PHE A 16 -15.39 -1.04 11.00
CA PHE A 16 -14.24 -0.19 11.26
C PHE A 16 -14.19 1.06 10.39
N LEU A 17 -14.83 1.06 9.23
CA LEU A 17 -14.85 2.24 8.37
C LEU A 17 -15.64 3.38 9.00
N GLU A 18 -16.64 3.05 9.83
CA GLU A 18 -17.47 4.03 10.53
C GLU A 18 -16.76 4.71 11.71
N ILE A 19 -15.73 4.09 12.28
CA ILE A 19 -15.00 4.63 13.44
C ILE A 19 -13.69 5.32 13.05
N ILE A 20 -13.22 5.12 11.81
CA ILE A 20 -11.97 5.73 11.34
C ILE A 20 -12.20 7.22 11.13
N PRO A 21 -11.43 8.10 11.80
CA PRO A 21 -11.52 9.54 11.58
C PRO A 21 -11.20 9.90 10.14
N GLY A 22 -11.89 10.90 9.59
CA GLY A 22 -11.64 11.45 8.25
C GLY A 22 -10.16 11.75 7.99
N GLU A 23 -9.52 12.43 8.95
CA GLU A 23 -8.10 12.82 8.94
C GLU A 23 -7.14 11.64 8.74
N MET A 24 -7.53 10.42 9.15
CA MET A 24 -6.70 9.24 8.95
C MET A 24 -6.62 8.86 7.47
N TRP A 25 -7.69 9.05 6.70
CA TRP A 25 -7.67 8.82 5.26
C TRP A 25 -6.75 9.81 4.56
N ASP A 26 -6.86 11.09 4.90
CA ASP A 26 -6.02 12.15 4.33
C ASP A 26 -4.54 11.94 4.70
N LEU A 27 -4.25 11.51 5.94
CA LEU A 27 -2.90 11.15 6.35
C LEU A 27 -2.34 9.99 5.51
N VAL A 28 -3.12 8.94 5.28
CA VAL A 28 -2.66 7.79 4.50
C VAL A 28 -2.49 8.15 3.02
N GLU A 29 -3.40 8.90 2.43
CA GLU A 29 -3.29 9.38 1.05
C GLU A 29 -2.05 10.29 0.88
N SER A 30 -1.80 11.19 1.84
CA SER A 30 -0.59 12.04 1.82
C SER A 30 0.70 11.25 2.00
N ALA A 31 0.68 10.18 2.81
CA ALA A 31 1.84 9.31 2.99
C ALA A 31 2.13 8.49 1.72
N GLU A 32 1.10 7.97 1.06
CA GLU A 32 1.25 7.28 -0.22
C GLU A 32 1.83 8.21 -1.29
N GLU A 33 1.30 9.43 -1.41
CA GLU A 33 1.82 10.44 -2.32
C GLU A 33 3.28 10.82 -1.97
N ALA A 34 3.59 11.03 -0.70
CA ALA A 34 4.95 11.32 -0.24
C ALA A 34 5.91 10.19 -0.61
N LEU A 35 5.50 8.93 -0.50
CA LEU A 35 6.32 7.77 -0.89
C LEU A 35 6.59 7.69 -2.40
N GLN A 36 5.78 8.35 -3.24
CA GLN A 36 6.03 8.45 -4.69
C GLN A 36 7.06 9.54 -5.05
N HIS A 37 7.38 10.45 -4.13
CA HIS A 37 8.35 11.53 -4.39
C HIS A 37 9.73 11.01 -4.82
N GLU A 38 10.43 11.73 -5.69
CA GLU A 38 11.75 11.32 -6.24
C GLU A 38 12.81 11.11 -5.16
N PHE A 39 12.68 11.80 -4.02
CA PHE A 39 13.50 11.60 -2.82
C PHE A 39 13.56 10.12 -2.41
N PHE A 40 12.45 9.39 -2.52
CA PHE A 40 12.37 7.97 -2.17
C PHE A 40 12.68 7.02 -3.33
N ALA A 41 13.07 7.52 -4.51
CA ALA A 41 13.38 6.67 -5.68
C ALA A 41 14.40 5.56 -5.37
N PRO A 42 15.51 5.82 -4.64
CA PRO A 42 16.44 4.76 -4.27
C PRO A 42 15.80 3.65 -3.41
N CYS A 43 14.93 4.02 -2.47
CA CYS A 43 14.23 3.07 -1.61
C CYS A 43 13.25 2.20 -2.41
N ARG A 44 12.47 2.81 -3.31
CA ARG A 44 11.52 2.07 -4.18
C ARG A 44 12.25 1.04 -5.06
N ASP A 45 13.42 1.39 -5.59
CA ASP A 45 14.22 0.47 -6.39
C ASP A 45 14.74 -0.72 -5.59
N VAL A 46 15.21 -0.50 -4.35
CA VAL A 46 15.65 -1.58 -3.46
C VAL A 46 14.48 -2.51 -3.13
N LEU A 47 13.33 -1.96 -2.76
CA LEU A 47 12.13 -2.74 -2.46
C LEU A 47 11.65 -3.54 -3.68
N ARG A 48 11.68 -2.95 -4.87
CA ARG A 48 11.36 -3.64 -6.13
C ARG A 48 12.29 -4.83 -6.38
N LYS A 49 13.60 -4.64 -6.22
CA LYS A 49 14.59 -5.74 -6.36
C LYS A 49 14.33 -6.85 -5.36
N GLN A 50 14.09 -6.53 -4.09
CA GLN A 50 13.78 -7.53 -3.06
C GLN A 50 12.49 -8.31 -3.38
N ARG A 51 11.44 -7.62 -3.87
CA ARG A 51 10.19 -8.28 -4.28
C ARG A 51 10.43 -9.28 -5.41
N LEU A 52 11.23 -8.92 -6.42
CA LEU A 52 11.58 -9.84 -7.51
C LEU A 52 12.35 -11.06 -7.02
N LEU A 53 13.29 -10.89 -6.07
CA LEU A 53 14.02 -12.01 -5.47
C LEU A 53 13.11 -12.97 -4.70
N ARG A 54 12.11 -12.46 -3.98
CA ARG A 54 11.12 -13.31 -3.27
C ARG A 54 10.25 -14.08 -4.26
N GLN A 55 9.87 -13.45 -5.37
CA GLN A 55 9.05 -14.08 -6.42
C GLN A 55 9.83 -15.15 -7.19
N SER A 56 11.11 -14.93 -7.49
CA SER A 56 11.95 -15.93 -8.15
C SER A 56 12.29 -17.11 -7.24
N SER A 57 12.33 -16.88 -5.92
CA SER A 57 12.55 -17.94 -4.92
C SER A 57 11.31 -18.83 -4.72
N GLY A 58 10.11 -18.35 -5.05
CA GLY A 58 8.86 -19.12 -4.99
C GLY A 58 8.60 -20.01 -6.21
N HIS A 59 9.40 -19.90 -7.28
CA HIS A 59 9.21 -20.65 -8.53
C HIS A 59 10.06 -21.93 -8.64
N ARG A 60 10.72 -22.36 -7.56
CA ARG A 60 11.60 -23.54 -7.54
C ARG A 60 11.07 -24.66 -6.64
N SER A 61 9.80 -24.99 -6.83
CA SER A 61 9.19 -26.20 -6.26
C SER A 61 8.13 -26.72 -7.25
N LEU A 62 8.62 -27.36 -8.30
CA LEU A 62 7.89 -28.33 -9.11
C LEU A 62 8.69 -29.62 -9.07
#